data_AF-A0A847YRL4-F1
#
_entry.id   AF-A0A847YRL4-F1
#
_cell.length_a   1.000
_cell.length_b   1.000
_cell.length_c   1.000
_cell.angle_alpha   90.00
_cell.angle_beta   90.00
_cell.angle_gamma   90.00
#
_symmetry.space_group_name_H-M   'P 1'
#
loop_
_entity.id
_entity.type
_entity.pdbx_description
1 polymer ?
#
loop_
_entity_poly.entity_id
_entity_poly.type
_entity_poly.pdbx_seq_one_letter_code
_entity_poly.pdbx_strand_id
1 'polypeptide(L)'
;MTVKDNVLNWAIRYVQNPPGIKVTPADLLNYNQLACRAHYGTRGALRVAHAEKLYQVRTAIELSMHRDLMQKQTDHRKLAAQLVEEDPFGASSKQGVSFRLALMSCNPSRLCRLWCYAHDGKDVLPGSIERGVKNSLLASLFETGTPSVMKIILKGLEPHVDRALWGAVDDSQKAKAWGFVRQPRIRFAHVGDIARYPHFANAIAQMIHDRSYGQVQCVTYTRRREVVLLDPDLWRVNFSLDESSMDRKKYVPSTATITYAAFDGKTCPDAYVNFAEHHGLVRYKTRGVGFICPSTRFGRPHGCDANRCDRCFAEPKKGGRR
;
A
#
# COMPACT_ATOMS: atom_id res chain seq x y z
N MET A 1 18.41 17.48 -0.43
CA MET A 1 17.82 17.62 0.91
C MET A 1 18.84 17.06 1.88
N THR A 2 19.41 17.89 2.77
CA THR A 2 20.04 17.33 3.96
C THR A 2 18.91 16.86 4.87
N VAL A 3 19.06 15.69 5.49
CA VAL A 3 18.05 15.02 6.36
C VAL A 3 17.58 15.89 7.55
N LYS A 4 18.15 17.09 7.74
CA LYS A 4 17.85 18.00 8.84
C LYS A 4 16.68 18.95 8.59
N ASP A 5 16.26 19.19 7.35
CA ASP A 5 15.04 19.96 7.09
C ASP A 5 13.81 19.06 7.24
N ASN A 6 13.01 19.30 8.27
CA ASN A 6 11.72 18.62 8.46
C ASN A 6 10.89 18.71 7.15
N VAL A 7 10.41 17.57 6.63
CA VAL A 7 9.60 17.48 5.38
C VAL A 7 8.49 18.53 5.35
N LEU A 8 7.92 18.89 6.50
CA LEU A 8 6.90 19.93 6.60
C LEU A 8 7.44 21.34 6.33
N ASN A 9 8.63 21.66 6.82
CA ASN A 9 9.29 22.95 6.55
C ASN A 9 9.70 23.06 5.08
N TRP A 10 10.16 21.95 4.50
CA TRP A 10 10.39 21.86 3.05
C TRP A 10 9.07 22.07 2.29
N ALA A 11 8.00 21.40 2.70
CA ALA A 11 6.73 21.45 2.01
C ALA A 11 6.14 22.88 1.96
N ILE A 12 6.21 23.62 3.07
CA ILE A 12 5.72 25.01 3.14
C ILE A 12 6.39 25.91 2.09
N ARG A 13 7.66 25.66 1.78
CA ARG A 13 8.44 26.50 0.85
C ARG A 13 8.27 26.08 -0.61
N TYR A 14 8.07 24.79 -0.87
CA TYR A 14 8.25 24.23 -2.20
C TYR A 14 7.02 23.50 -2.77
N VAL A 15 5.95 23.30 -1.98
CA VAL A 15 4.73 22.67 -2.51
C VAL A 15 4.06 23.57 -3.53
N GLN A 16 3.92 23.04 -4.74
CA GLN A 16 3.16 23.66 -5.82
C GLN A 16 1.81 22.97 -5.93
N ASN A 17 0.73 23.73 -6.13
CA ASN A 17 -0.61 23.17 -6.30
C ASN A 17 -0.71 22.37 -7.61
N PRO A 18 -0.94 21.04 -7.55
CA PRO A 18 -1.24 20.26 -8.74
C PRO A 18 -2.58 20.69 -9.35
N PRO A 19 -2.83 20.42 -10.66
CA PRO A 19 -4.13 20.66 -11.27
C PRO A 19 -5.26 20.01 -10.47
N GLY A 20 -6.27 20.81 -10.13
CA GLY A 20 -7.44 20.34 -9.35
C GLY A 20 -7.21 20.18 -7.85
N ILE A 21 -6.03 20.48 -7.31
CA ILE A 21 -5.72 20.42 -5.88
C ILE A 21 -5.40 21.82 -5.36
N LYS A 22 -6.11 22.27 -4.32
CA LYS A 22 -5.89 23.57 -3.66
C LYS A 22 -5.41 23.35 -2.23
N VAL A 23 -4.12 23.53 -2.01
CA VAL A 23 -3.40 23.46 -0.73
C VAL A 23 -2.89 24.84 -0.38
N THR A 24 -3.17 25.27 0.85
CA THR A 24 -2.70 26.56 1.40
C THR A 24 -1.49 26.35 2.31
N PRO A 25 -0.68 27.38 2.58
CA PRO A 25 0.37 27.30 3.60
C PRO A 25 -0.15 26.87 4.98
N ALA A 26 -1.36 27.30 5.34
CA ALA A 26 -2.01 26.89 6.58
C ALA A 26 -2.35 25.38 6.61
N ASP A 27 -2.75 24.81 5.47
CA ASP A 27 -2.99 23.36 5.36
C ASP A 27 -1.70 22.56 5.62
N LEU A 28 -0.56 23.05 5.13
CA LEU A 28 0.77 22.43 5.30
C LEU A 28 1.27 22.53 6.75
N LEU A 29 1.18 23.73 7.34
CA LEU A 29 1.52 23.97 8.75
C LEU A 29 0.71 23.09 9.70
N ASN A 30 -0.57 22.87 9.37
CA ASN A 30 -1.49 22.09 10.19
C ASN A 30 -1.62 20.63 9.75
N TYR A 31 -0.72 20.10 8.91
CA TYR A 31 -0.85 18.75 8.34
C TYR A 31 -1.06 17.66 9.40
N ASN A 32 -0.27 17.67 10.48
CA ASN A 32 -0.42 16.71 11.57
C ASN A 32 -1.74 16.87 12.34
N GLN A 33 -2.20 18.12 12.53
CA GLN A 33 -3.50 18.37 13.18
C GLN A 33 -4.65 17.90 12.28
N LEU A 34 -4.55 18.13 10.97
CA LEU A 34 -5.50 17.67 9.97
C LEU A 34 -5.57 16.14 9.95
N ALA A 35 -4.42 15.46 10.04
CA ALA A 35 -4.37 14.01 10.21
C ALA A 35 -5.09 13.54 11.48
N CYS A 36 -4.81 14.18 12.62
CA CYS A 36 -5.50 13.89 13.88
C CYS A 36 -7.01 14.15 13.78
N ARG A 37 -7.46 15.17 13.05
CA ARG A 37 -8.88 15.48 12.86
C ARG A 37 -9.57 14.49 11.93
N ALA A 38 -8.92 14.10 10.83
CA ALA A 38 -9.42 13.08 9.91
C ALA A 38 -9.52 11.70 10.58
N HIS A 39 -8.57 11.42 11.48
CA HIS A 39 -8.56 10.21 12.28
C HIS A 39 -9.54 10.33 13.46
N TYR A 40 -9.21 11.08 14.51
CA TYR A 40 -9.91 11.06 15.80
C TYR A 40 -11.04 12.09 15.95
N GLY A 41 -10.98 13.20 15.21
CA GLY A 41 -11.59 14.45 15.66
C GLY A 41 -13.05 14.72 15.30
N THR A 42 -13.64 14.02 14.31
CA THR A 42 -14.97 14.39 13.81
C THR A 42 -15.80 13.19 13.34
N ARG A 43 -17.14 13.26 13.47
CA ARG A 43 -18.09 12.30 12.87
C ARG A 43 -18.79 12.93 11.66
N GLY A 44 -19.35 12.10 10.78
CA GLY A 44 -20.18 12.56 9.67
C GLY A 44 -19.42 13.40 8.62
N ALA A 45 -20.09 14.40 8.06
CA ALA A 45 -19.60 15.18 6.91
C ALA A 45 -18.28 15.93 7.17
N LEU A 46 -18.05 16.42 8.40
CA LEU A 46 -16.80 17.11 8.76
C LEU A 46 -15.60 16.18 8.68
N ARG A 47 -15.75 14.90 9.04
CA ARG A 47 -14.67 13.91 8.90
C ARG A 47 -14.32 13.68 7.45
N VAL A 48 -15.34 13.55 6.60
CA VAL A 48 -15.16 13.39 5.16
C VAL A 48 -14.38 14.57 4.58
N ALA A 49 -14.75 15.80 4.95
CA ALA A 49 -14.03 17.00 4.51
C ALA A 49 -12.56 17.01 4.99
N HIS A 50 -12.29 16.65 6.24
CA HIS A 50 -10.92 16.55 6.75
C HIS A 50 -10.11 15.45 6.05
N ALA A 51 -10.68 14.27 5.83
CA ALA A 51 -10.01 13.18 5.13
C ALA A 51 -9.71 13.54 3.66
N GLU A 52 -10.65 14.20 2.97
CA GLU A 52 -10.44 14.70 1.62
C GLU A 52 -9.34 15.75 1.56
N LYS A 53 -9.36 16.72 2.48
CA LYS A 53 -8.30 17.73 2.57
C LYS A 53 -6.96 17.07 2.91
N LEU A 54 -6.91 16.10 3.81
CA LEU A 54 -5.68 15.38 4.16
C LEU A 54 -5.09 14.65 2.95
N TYR A 55 -5.93 13.96 2.18
CA TYR A 55 -5.55 13.31 0.94
C TYR A 55 -4.95 14.30 -0.07
N GLN A 56 -5.63 15.44 -0.27
CA GLN A 56 -5.18 16.50 -1.18
C GLN A 56 -3.82 17.06 -0.76
N VAL A 57 -3.67 17.41 0.52
CA VAL A 57 -2.43 17.96 1.08
C VAL A 57 -1.28 16.97 0.93
N ARG A 58 -1.48 15.71 1.33
CA ARG A 58 -0.46 14.67 1.19
C ARG A 58 -0.06 14.44 -0.27
N THR A 59 -1.03 14.37 -1.16
CA THR A 59 -0.77 14.19 -2.60
C THR A 59 0.04 15.34 -3.17
N ALA A 60 -0.25 16.59 -2.76
CA ALA A 60 0.51 17.77 -3.19
C ALA A 60 1.95 17.77 -2.66
N ILE A 61 2.15 17.38 -1.40
CA ILE A 61 3.49 17.20 -0.81
C ILE A 61 4.29 16.19 -1.63
N GLU A 62 3.74 14.99 -1.80
CA GLU A 62 4.44 13.90 -2.49
C GLU A 62 4.75 14.21 -3.96
N LEU A 63 3.80 14.81 -4.70
CA LEU A 63 4.01 15.25 -6.09
C LEU A 63 5.10 16.31 -6.20
N SER A 64 5.12 17.27 -5.27
CA SER A 64 6.13 18.32 -5.25
C SER A 64 7.51 17.73 -4.95
N MET A 65 7.62 16.81 -3.97
CA MET A 65 8.89 16.14 -3.65
C MET A 65 9.38 15.32 -4.84
N HIS A 66 8.50 14.56 -5.47
CA HIS A 66 8.82 13.76 -6.64
C HIS A 66 9.35 14.64 -7.79
N ARG A 67 8.68 15.77 -8.07
CA ARG A 67 9.11 16.72 -9.10
C ARG A 67 10.46 17.36 -8.76
N ASP A 68 10.64 17.82 -7.54
CA ASP A 68 11.87 18.47 -7.07
C ASP A 68 13.07 17.53 -7.20
N LEU A 69 12.92 16.26 -6.79
CA LEU A 69 13.97 15.24 -6.93
C LEU A 69 14.31 14.94 -8.39
N MET A 70 13.29 14.82 -9.27
CA MET A 70 13.51 14.63 -10.71
C MET A 70 14.20 15.83 -11.37
N GLN A 71 13.85 17.07 -10.97
CA GLN A 71 14.41 18.27 -11.57
C GLN A 71 15.84 18.57 -11.09
N LYS A 72 16.15 18.29 -9.82
CA LYS A 72 17.48 18.55 -9.25
C LYS A 72 18.57 17.58 -9.72
N GLN A 73 18.20 16.40 -10.23
CA GLN A 73 19.15 15.40 -10.67
C GLN A 73 18.89 15.00 -12.12
N THR A 74 19.58 15.68 -13.04
CA THR A 74 19.49 15.39 -14.48
C THR A 74 20.15 14.05 -14.85
N ASP A 75 21.10 13.54 -14.06
CA ASP A 75 21.67 12.21 -14.24
C ASP A 75 20.82 11.15 -13.51
N HIS A 76 19.91 10.52 -14.26
CA HIS A 76 19.05 9.46 -13.74
C HIS A 76 19.81 8.24 -13.21
N ARG A 77 21.04 7.96 -13.67
CA ARG A 77 21.85 6.85 -13.15
C ARG A 77 22.33 7.16 -11.73
N LYS A 78 22.80 8.39 -11.52
CA LYS A 78 23.20 8.88 -10.19
C LYS A 78 22.01 8.93 -9.24
N LEU A 79 20.86 9.41 -9.71
CA LEU A 79 19.63 9.41 -8.90
C LEU A 79 19.23 8.00 -8.48
N ALA A 80 19.19 7.06 -9.42
CA ALA A 80 18.86 5.66 -9.15
C ALA A 80 19.81 5.04 -8.11
N ALA A 81 21.12 5.25 -8.25
CA ALA A 81 22.11 4.76 -7.30
C ALA A 81 21.89 5.31 -5.88
N GLN A 82 21.59 6.60 -5.75
CA GLN A 82 21.31 7.23 -4.45
C GLN A 82 20.03 6.69 -3.81
N LEU A 83 18.98 6.48 -4.60
CA LEU A 83 17.69 6.02 -4.08
C LEU A 83 17.73 4.58 -3.56
N VAL A 84 18.57 3.72 -4.14
CA VAL A 84 18.75 2.33 -3.69
C VAL A 84 19.75 2.19 -2.53
N GLU A 85 20.35 3.27 -2.02
CA GLU A 85 21.19 3.20 -0.81
C GLU A 85 20.33 3.01 0.46
N GLU A 86 19.10 3.52 0.45
CA GLU A 86 18.16 3.40 1.56
C GLU A 86 17.29 2.15 1.42
N ASP A 87 16.85 1.57 2.55
CA ASP A 87 15.98 0.40 2.53
C ASP A 87 14.55 0.78 2.07
N PRO A 88 14.10 0.28 0.91
CA PRO A 88 12.77 0.59 0.39
C PRO A 88 11.67 -0.22 1.09
N PHE A 89 12.03 -1.28 1.84
CA PHE A 89 11.08 -2.13 2.54
C PHE A 89 10.79 -1.61 3.95
N GLY A 90 9.58 -1.84 4.43
CA GLY A 90 9.16 -1.58 5.80
C GLY A 90 8.46 -2.80 6.39
N ALA A 91 8.59 -2.99 7.69
CA ALA A 91 7.91 -4.05 8.42
C ALA A 91 6.82 -3.47 9.32
N SER A 92 5.72 -4.22 9.50
CA SER A 92 4.77 -3.94 10.58
C SER A 92 4.15 -5.25 11.07
N SER A 93 3.79 -5.31 12.35
CA SER A 93 3.11 -6.49 12.94
C SER A 93 1.85 -6.88 12.18
N LYS A 94 1.09 -5.90 11.66
CA LYS A 94 -0.17 -6.14 10.93
C LYS A 94 0.06 -6.66 9.50
N GLN A 95 1.03 -6.10 8.78
CA GLN A 95 1.19 -6.33 7.34
C GLN A 95 2.31 -7.32 7.02
N GLY A 96 3.26 -7.52 7.93
CA GLY A 96 4.57 -8.12 7.68
C GLY A 96 5.46 -7.16 6.88
N VAL A 97 6.36 -7.74 6.09
CA VAL A 97 7.25 -7.00 5.18
C VAL A 97 6.47 -6.40 4.01
N SER A 98 6.78 -5.15 3.66
CA SER A 98 6.07 -4.37 2.66
C SER A 98 6.98 -3.44 1.87
N PHE A 99 6.68 -3.27 0.58
CA PHE A 99 7.23 -2.22 -0.26
C PHE A 99 6.20 -1.09 -0.37
N ARG A 100 6.54 0.10 0.12
CA ARG A 100 5.59 1.23 0.23
C ARG A 100 5.78 2.21 -0.91
N LEU A 101 4.71 2.60 -1.60
CA LEU A 101 4.76 3.64 -2.62
C LEU A 101 4.15 4.94 -2.09
N ALA A 102 4.35 6.03 -2.82
CA ALA A 102 3.73 7.30 -2.53
C ALA A 102 2.22 7.21 -2.79
N LEU A 103 1.44 7.90 -1.97
CA LEU A 103 0.00 8.01 -2.13
C LEU A 103 -0.38 8.57 -3.52
N MET A 104 0.42 9.47 -4.08
CA MET A 104 0.24 9.99 -5.44
C MET A 104 0.18 8.90 -6.53
N SER A 105 0.68 7.68 -6.27
CA SER A 105 0.57 6.54 -7.19
C SER A 105 -0.79 5.82 -7.13
N CYS A 106 -1.59 6.07 -6.10
CA CYS A 106 -2.89 5.43 -5.91
C CYS A 106 -3.90 5.83 -7.00
N ASN A 107 -4.91 4.98 -7.22
CA ASN A 107 -6.09 5.29 -8.04
C ASN A 107 -7.37 5.06 -7.20
N PRO A 108 -7.64 5.93 -6.21
CA PRO A 108 -8.72 5.69 -5.26
C PRO A 108 -10.09 5.79 -5.95
N SER A 109 -11.05 5.01 -5.46
CA SER A 109 -12.47 5.27 -5.69
C SER A 109 -12.93 6.47 -4.85
N ARG A 110 -14.16 6.93 -5.09
CA ARG A 110 -14.76 8.03 -4.30
C ARG A 110 -14.78 7.69 -2.80
N LEU A 111 -15.14 6.46 -2.44
CA LEU A 111 -15.19 6.03 -1.04
C LEU A 111 -13.80 5.74 -0.47
N CYS A 112 -12.95 5.03 -1.22
CA CYS A 112 -11.59 4.70 -0.77
C CYS A 112 -10.78 5.95 -0.42
N ARG A 113 -10.89 7.02 -1.22
CA ARG A 113 -10.22 8.30 -0.97
C ARG A 113 -10.51 8.89 0.42
N LEU A 114 -11.68 8.59 0.98
CA LEU A 114 -12.17 9.18 2.23
C LEU A 114 -12.00 8.23 3.43
N TRP A 115 -12.01 6.92 3.16
CA TRP A 115 -12.20 5.91 4.21
C TRP A 115 -11.11 4.83 4.25
N CYS A 116 -10.12 4.86 3.37
CA CYS A 116 -9.02 3.89 3.38
C CYS A 116 -7.90 4.28 4.37
N TYR A 117 -7.20 3.28 4.88
CA TYR A 117 -6.10 3.38 5.86
C TYR A 117 -5.03 4.36 5.40
N ALA A 118 -4.65 4.26 4.12
CA ALA A 118 -3.63 5.09 3.51
C ALA A 118 -3.98 6.59 3.59
N HIS A 119 -5.26 6.90 3.76
CA HIS A 119 -5.85 8.24 3.77
C HIS A 119 -6.43 8.63 5.13
N ASP A 120 -6.38 7.76 6.15
CA ASP A 120 -7.03 7.99 7.46
C ASP A 120 -6.13 8.71 8.47
N GLY A 121 -4.90 9.04 8.09
CA GLY A 121 -3.93 9.77 8.90
C GLY A 121 -2.95 8.92 9.70
N LYS A 122 -2.99 7.59 9.63
CA LYS A 122 -2.02 6.74 10.35
C LYS A 122 -0.61 6.71 9.76
N ASP A 123 -0.48 7.02 8.47
CA ASP A 123 0.80 7.05 7.74
C ASP A 123 1.30 8.49 7.44
N VAL A 124 1.07 9.44 8.36
CA VAL A 124 1.44 10.86 8.18
C VAL A 124 2.85 11.21 8.61
N LEU A 125 3.59 10.23 9.15
CA LEU A 125 4.96 10.46 9.57
C LEU A 125 5.84 10.88 8.37
N PRO A 126 6.66 11.94 8.49
CA PRO A 126 7.54 12.41 7.43
C PRO A 126 8.36 11.30 6.74
N GLY A 127 8.97 10.39 7.51
CA GLY A 127 9.76 9.30 6.96
C GLY A 127 8.95 8.30 6.12
N SER A 128 7.66 8.11 6.42
CA SER A 128 6.76 7.27 5.61
C SER A 128 6.43 7.95 4.28
N ILE A 129 6.25 9.27 4.28
CA ILE A 129 6.01 10.06 3.06
C ILE A 129 7.25 10.04 2.18
N GLU A 130 8.42 10.34 2.77
CA GLU A 130 9.69 10.36 2.05
C GLU A 130 10.03 9.00 1.41
N ARG A 131 9.92 7.91 2.18
CA ARG A 131 10.13 6.55 1.65
C ARG A 131 9.18 6.24 0.50
N GLY A 132 7.89 6.57 0.65
CA GLY A 132 6.90 6.38 -0.39
C GLY A 132 7.29 7.12 -1.68
N VAL A 133 7.69 8.40 -1.57
CA VAL A 133 8.15 9.21 -2.70
C VAL A 133 9.38 8.61 -3.37
N LYS A 134 10.41 8.24 -2.59
CA LYS A 134 11.65 7.62 -3.12
C LYS A 134 11.36 6.31 -3.84
N ASN A 135 10.51 5.47 -3.27
CA ASN A 135 10.11 4.20 -3.90
C ASN A 135 9.28 4.41 -5.17
N SER A 136 8.37 5.39 -5.20
CA SER A 136 7.64 5.75 -6.42
C SER A 136 8.54 6.34 -7.50
N LEU A 137 9.57 7.08 -7.09
CA LEU A 137 10.58 7.63 -7.98
C LEU A 137 11.46 6.52 -8.57
N LEU A 138 11.91 5.56 -7.77
CA LEU A 138 12.59 4.34 -8.24
C LEU A 138 11.75 3.61 -9.30
N ALA A 139 10.48 3.35 -8.98
CA ALA A 139 9.58 2.69 -9.91
C ALA A 139 9.41 3.50 -11.21
N SER A 140 9.23 4.82 -11.12
CA SER A 140 9.10 5.68 -12.29
C SER A 140 10.37 5.73 -13.15
N LEU A 141 11.55 5.78 -12.52
CA LEU A 141 12.83 5.73 -13.21
C LEU A 141 13.05 4.39 -13.89
N PHE A 142 12.57 3.30 -13.31
CA PHE A 142 12.62 2.00 -13.96
C PHE A 142 11.70 1.96 -15.19
N GLU A 143 10.45 2.43 -15.08
CA GLU A 143 9.48 2.43 -16.21
C GLU A 143 9.96 3.26 -17.41
N THR A 144 10.65 4.37 -17.17
CA THR A 144 10.98 5.37 -18.20
C THR A 144 12.47 5.50 -18.49
N GLY A 145 13.32 4.83 -17.71
CA GLY A 145 14.76 4.92 -17.79
C GLY A 145 15.36 4.05 -18.89
N THR A 146 16.68 4.18 -19.06
CA THR A 146 17.44 3.33 -19.97
C THR A 146 17.72 1.96 -19.32
N PRO A 147 18.12 0.94 -20.12
CA PRO A 147 18.53 -0.36 -19.56
C PRO A 147 19.64 -0.25 -18.51
N SER A 148 20.53 0.75 -18.62
CA SER A 148 21.56 1.01 -17.61
C SER A 148 20.96 1.47 -16.28
N VAL A 149 19.94 2.34 -16.30
CA VAL A 149 19.23 2.78 -15.08
C VAL A 149 18.49 1.60 -14.45
N MET A 150 17.77 0.81 -15.26
CA MET A 150 17.08 -0.40 -14.79
C MET A 150 18.04 -1.37 -14.09
N LYS A 151 19.22 -1.62 -14.69
CA LYS A 151 20.25 -2.48 -14.11
C LYS A 151 20.78 -1.96 -12.78
N ILE A 152 21.02 -0.65 -12.66
CA ILE A 152 21.45 -0.01 -11.40
C ILE A 152 20.40 -0.22 -10.32
N ILE A 153 19.13 0.04 -10.64
CA ILE A 153 18.01 -0.12 -9.71
C ILE A 153 17.93 -1.56 -9.22
N LEU A 154 17.84 -2.54 -10.14
CA LEU A 154 17.69 -3.94 -9.73
C LEU A 154 18.88 -4.42 -8.91
N LYS A 155 20.11 -4.13 -9.34
CA LYS A 155 21.31 -4.54 -8.60
C LYS A 155 21.39 -3.90 -7.22
N GLY A 156 21.00 -2.64 -7.10
CA GLY A 156 20.95 -1.96 -5.80
C GLY A 156 19.85 -2.47 -4.88
N LEU A 157 18.75 -2.98 -5.43
CA LEU A 157 17.65 -3.57 -4.66
C LEU A 157 17.97 -4.96 -4.09
N GLU A 158 18.87 -5.73 -4.72
CA GLU A 158 19.23 -7.09 -4.28
C GLU A 158 19.47 -7.26 -2.77
N PRO A 159 20.38 -6.48 -2.11
CA PRO A 159 20.63 -6.66 -0.67
C PRO A 159 19.41 -6.30 0.19
N HIS A 160 18.52 -5.43 -0.30
CA HIS A 160 17.29 -5.08 0.41
C HIS A 160 16.23 -6.18 0.25
N VAL A 161 16.16 -6.79 -0.95
CA VAL A 161 15.32 -7.96 -1.20
C VAL A 161 15.72 -9.11 -0.27
N ASP A 162 17.00 -9.41 -0.13
CA ASP A 162 17.46 -10.50 0.76
C ASP A 162 16.98 -10.30 2.22
N ARG A 163 17.08 -9.07 2.73
CA ARG A 163 16.57 -8.75 4.09
C ARG A 163 15.06 -8.85 4.17
N ALA A 164 14.35 -8.41 3.13
CA ALA A 164 12.90 -8.51 3.04
C ALA A 164 12.44 -9.99 3.00
N LEU A 165 13.15 -10.85 2.29
CA LEU A 165 12.92 -12.30 2.23
C LEU A 165 13.10 -12.93 3.62
N TRP A 166 14.21 -12.63 4.29
CA TRP A 166 14.46 -13.12 5.64
C TRP A 166 13.35 -12.72 6.61
N GLY A 167 12.94 -11.44 6.61
CA GLY A 167 11.83 -10.96 7.44
C GLY A 167 10.50 -11.64 7.12
N ALA A 168 10.21 -11.91 5.84
CA ALA A 168 8.97 -12.57 5.44
C ALA A 168 8.93 -14.05 5.88
N VAL A 169 10.09 -14.73 5.87
CA VAL A 169 10.22 -16.12 6.34
C VAL A 169 10.17 -16.19 7.87
N ASP A 170 10.86 -15.29 8.57
CA ASP A 170 10.82 -15.20 10.04
C ASP A 170 9.40 -14.95 10.56
N ASP A 171 8.64 -14.04 9.93
CA ASP A 171 7.22 -13.81 10.23
C ASP A 171 6.37 -15.08 10.09
N SER A 172 6.66 -15.91 9.07
CA SER A 172 5.97 -17.19 8.84
C SER A 172 6.32 -18.22 9.92
N GLN A 173 7.60 -18.30 10.30
CA GLN A 173 8.07 -19.22 11.35
C GLN A 173 7.50 -18.87 12.73
N LYS A 174 7.46 -17.58 13.07
CA LYS A 174 6.80 -17.09 14.30
C LYS A 174 5.32 -17.46 14.34
N ALA A 175 4.61 -17.28 13.22
CA ALA A 175 3.22 -17.71 13.13
C ALA A 175 3.06 -19.23 13.35
N LYS A 176 3.99 -20.04 12.82
CA LYS A 176 4.02 -21.50 13.05
C LYS A 176 4.25 -21.88 14.50
N ALA A 177 5.13 -21.19 15.21
CA ALA A 177 5.36 -21.39 16.64
C ALA A 177 4.08 -21.13 17.47
N TRP A 178 3.19 -20.26 16.98
CA TRP A 178 1.88 -19.99 17.59
C TRP A 178 0.76 -20.93 17.11
N GLY A 179 1.09 -21.95 16.31
CA GLY A 179 0.14 -22.94 15.81
C GLY A 179 -0.52 -22.61 14.47
N PHE A 180 0.05 -21.69 13.68
CA PHE A 180 -0.54 -21.25 12.41
C PHE A 180 0.35 -21.54 11.20
N VAL A 181 -0.25 -21.89 10.06
CA VAL A 181 0.47 -21.92 8.79
C VAL A 181 0.15 -20.64 8.02
N ARG A 182 1.15 -19.79 7.85
CA ARG A 182 1.09 -18.56 7.03
C ARG A 182 2.17 -18.62 5.96
N GLN A 183 1.79 -18.46 4.69
CA GLN A 183 2.77 -18.37 3.62
C GLN A 183 3.63 -17.09 3.77
N PRO A 184 4.96 -17.17 3.62
CA PRO A 184 5.83 -16.00 3.53
C PRO A 184 5.38 -15.09 2.38
N ARG A 185 5.24 -13.79 2.65
CA ARG A 185 4.78 -12.83 1.65
C ARG A 185 5.40 -11.46 1.85
N ILE A 186 5.63 -10.77 0.73
CA ILE A 186 5.96 -9.35 0.69
C ILE A 186 4.78 -8.60 0.08
N ARG A 187 4.28 -7.59 0.79
CA ARG A 187 3.14 -6.80 0.32
C ARG A 187 3.58 -5.55 -0.42
N PHE A 188 3.09 -5.38 -1.63
CA PHE A 188 3.25 -4.17 -2.44
C PHE A 188 1.97 -3.32 -2.37
N ALA A 189 1.45 -3.17 -1.16
CA ALA A 189 0.20 -2.49 -0.88
C ALA A 189 0.19 -1.97 0.55
N HIS A 190 0.17 -0.65 0.70
CA HIS A 190 -0.15 0.01 1.97
C HIS A 190 -0.46 1.49 1.78
N VAL A 191 0.39 2.17 1.02
CA VAL A 191 0.19 3.53 0.49
C VAL A 191 0.70 3.48 -0.95
N GLY A 192 -0.05 4.08 -1.87
CA GLY A 192 0.21 3.93 -3.30
C GLY A 192 -0.23 2.60 -3.91
N ASP A 193 -0.02 2.43 -5.21
CA ASP A 193 -0.46 1.26 -5.98
C ASP A 193 0.63 0.83 -6.96
N ILE A 194 1.24 -0.34 -6.72
CA ILE A 194 2.35 -0.87 -7.53
C ILE A 194 1.92 -1.19 -8.96
N ALA A 195 0.63 -1.47 -9.19
CA ALA A 195 0.14 -1.74 -10.54
C ALA A 195 0.25 -0.51 -11.46
N ARG A 196 0.52 0.68 -10.92
CA ARG A 196 0.87 1.87 -11.72
C ARG A 196 2.19 1.68 -12.50
N TYR A 197 3.09 0.82 -12.02
CA TYR A 197 4.43 0.61 -12.55
C TYR A 197 4.61 -0.89 -12.86
N PRO A 198 3.91 -1.43 -13.88
CA PRO A 198 3.84 -2.86 -14.11
C PRO A 198 5.19 -3.50 -14.50
N HIS A 199 6.05 -2.80 -15.25
CA HIS A 199 7.36 -3.34 -15.64
C HIS A 199 8.29 -3.42 -14.43
N PHE A 200 8.31 -2.37 -13.60
CA PHE A 200 9.05 -2.40 -12.33
C PHE A 200 8.50 -3.48 -11.39
N ALA A 201 7.17 -3.57 -11.28
CA ALA A 201 6.49 -4.56 -10.46
C ALA A 201 6.91 -5.98 -10.83
N ASN A 202 6.81 -6.35 -12.10
CA ASN A 202 7.20 -7.69 -12.55
C ASN A 202 8.69 -7.95 -12.35
N ALA A 203 9.56 -6.96 -12.60
CA ALA A 203 11.00 -7.12 -12.41
C ALA A 203 11.39 -7.37 -10.94
N ILE A 204 10.83 -6.62 -9.99
CA ILE A 204 11.10 -6.85 -8.56
C ILE A 204 10.45 -8.14 -8.06
N ALA A 205 9.27 -8.50 -8.57
CA ALA A 205 8.61 -9.75 -8.21
C ALA A 205 9.39 -10.98 -8.73
N GLN A 206 9.95 -10.90 -9.94
CA GLN A 206 10.83 -11.93 -10.49
C GLN A 206 12.08 -12.09 -9.62
N MET A 207 12.71 -10.99 -9.23
CA MET A 207 13.87 -11.04 -8.33
C MET A 207 13.53 -11.70 -6.98
N ILE A 208 12.38 -11.37 -6.38
CA ILE A 208 11.90 -11.99 -5.14
C ILE A 208 11.64 -13.49 -5.37
N HIS A 209 11.00 -13.85 -6.48
CA HIS A 209 10.70 -15.23 -6.83
C HIS A 209 11.99 -16.05 -6.97
N ASP A 210 12.95 -15.59 -7.77
CA ASP A 210 14.19 -16.30 -8.07
C ASP A 210 15.05 -16.47 -6.81
N ARG A 211 15.24 -15.38 -6.04
CA ARG A 211 16.07 -15.40 -4.82
C ARG A 211 15.43 -16.19 -3.67
N SER A 212 14.11 -16.35 -3.68
CA SER A 212 13.40 -17.18 -2.70
C SER A 212 13.09 -18.58 -3.18
N TYR A 213 13.46 -18.94 -4.41
CA TYR A 213 13.05 -20.20 -5.07
C TYR A 213 11.53 -20.41 -5.00
N GLY A 214 10.76 -19.34 -5.22
CA GLY A 214 9.30 -19.34 -5.15
C GLY A 214 8.68 -19.46 -3.75
N GLN A 215 9.49 -19.43 -2.68
CA GLN A 215 8.98 -19.57 -1.31
C GLN A 215 8.25 -18.33 -0.80
N VAL A 216 8.64 -17.13 -1.27
CA VAL A 216 8.03 -15.87 -0.85
C VAL A 216 7.16 -15.31 -1.95
N GLN A 217 5.90 -15.01 -1.60
CA GLN A 217 4.91 -14.55 -2.54
C GLN A 217 4.77 -13.02 -2.56
N CYS A 218 4.75 -12.43 -3.74
CA CYS A 218 4.42 -11.02 -3.93
C CYS A 218 2.89 -10.83 -3.93
N VAL A 219 2.39 -9.95 -3.06
CA VAL A 219 0.96 -9.69 -2.91
C VAL A 219 0.67 -8.22 -3.15
N THR A 220 -0.33 -7.92 -3.97
CA THR A 220 -0.80 -6.55 -4.20
C THR A 220 -2.31 -6.40 -3.97
N TYR A 221 -2.72 -5.20 -3.58
CA TYR A 221 -4.11 -4.77 -3.53
C TYR A 221 -4.23 -3.56 -4.46
N THR A 222 -5.03 -3.71 -5.51
CA THR A 222 -5.11 -2.70 -6.56
C THR A 222 -6.53 -2.49 -7.04
N ARG A 223 -6.78 -1.35 -7.66
CA ARG A 223 -8.02 -1.02 -8.39
C ARG A 223 -7.73 -0.50 -9.79
N ARG A 224 -6.48 -0.63 -10.24
CA ARG A 224 -5.96 -0.07 -11.49
C ARG A 224 -6.26 -0.99 -12.66
N ARG A 225 -6.43 -0.40 -13.85
CA ARG A 225 -6.64 -1.16 -15.08
C ARG A 225 -5.36 -1.91 -15.47
N GLU A 226 -4.23 -1.30 -15.16
CA GLU A 226 -2.87 -1.77 -15.44
C GLU A 226 -2.53 -3.09 -14.71
N VAL A 227 -3.40 -3.56 -13.81
CA VAL A 227 -3.27 -4.88 -13.18
C VAL A 227 -3.15 -6.02 -14.20
N VAL A 228 -3.75 -5.86 -15.39
CA VAL A 228 -3.71 -6.86 -16.46
C VAL A 228 -2.32 -7.05 -17.06
N LEU A 229 -1.38 -6.14 -16.74
CA LEU A 229 0.01 -6.19 -17.15
C LEU A 229 0.91 -6.86 -16.10
N LEU A 230 0.37 -7.19 -14.92
CA LEU A 230 1.11 -7.94 -13.91
C LEU A 230 1.16 -9.42 -14.29
N ASP A 231 2.32 -10.02 -14.11
CA ASP A 231 2.53 -11.44 -14.37
C ASP A 231 1.74 -12.29 -13.33
N PRO A 232 0.76 -13.12 -13.76
CA PRO A 232 -0.06 -13.90 -12.86
C PRO A 232 0.70 -15.00 -12.10
N ASP A 233 1.87 -15.42 -12.60
CA ASP A 233 2.69 -16.44 -11.95
C ASP A 233 3.53 -15.83 -10.82
N LEU A 234 3.87 -14.54 -10.93
CA LEU A 234 4.64 -13.81 -9.91
C LEU A 234 3.76 -13.16 -8.83
N TRP A 235 2.49 -12.86 -9.15
CA TRP A 235 1.64 -12.01 -8.31
C TRP A 235 0.39 -12.71 -7.79
N ARG A 236 0.14 -12.54 -6.48
CA ARG A 236 -1.23 -12.65 -5.94
C ARG A 236 -1.90 -11.30 -5.89
N VAL A 237 -2.86 -11.13 -6.79
CA VAL A 237 -3.63 -9.90 -6.93
C VAL A 237 -4.93 -9.98 -6.13
N ASN A 238 -5.11 -9.03 -5.22
CA ASN A 238 -6.39 -8.76 -4.56
C ASN A 238 -7.02 -7.51 -5.21
N PHE A 239 -7.85 -7.70 -6.22
CA PHE A 239 -8.51 -6.58 -6.90
C PHE A 239 -9.61 -6.04 -5.99
N SER A 240 -9.43 -4.81 -5.50
CA SER A 240 -10.28 -4.22 -4.46
C SER A 240 -11.39 -3.38 -5.09
N LEU A 241 -12.64 -3.70 -4.80
CA LEU A 241 -13.81 -2.94 -5.22
C LEU A 241 -14.50 -2.30 -4.01
N ASP A 242 -15.39 -1.36 -4.29
CA ASP A 242 -16.40 -0.83 -3.38
C ASP A 242 -17.56 -0.31 -4.23
N GLU A 243 -18.66 0.10 -3.60
CA GLU A 243 -19.88 0.51 -4.30
C GLU A 243 -19.62 1.62 -5.34
N SER A 244 -18.65 2.50 -5.09
CA SER A 244 -18.30 3.60 -5.98
C SER A 244 -17.30 3.24 -7.08
N SER A 245 -16.95 1.97 -7.23
CA SER A 245 -15.97 1.50 -8.23
C SER A 245 -16.37 0.18 -8.90
N MET A 246 -17.64 -0.21 -8.84
CA MET A 246 -18.11 -1.46 -9.45
C MET A 246 -17.93 -1.51 -10.98
N ASP A 247 -17.90 -0.36 -11.64
CA ASP A 247 -17.58 -0.23 -13.07
C ASP A 247 -16.17 -0.76 -13.41
N ARG A 248 -15.26 -0.81 -12.43
CA ARG A 248 -13.90 -1.33 -12.56
C ARG A 248 -13.82 -2.85 -12.52
N LYS A 249 -14.94 -3.56 -12.26
CA LYS A 249 -14.99 -5.03 -12.28
C LYS A 249 -14.52 -5.60 -13.64
N LYS A 250 -14.71 -4.84 -14.73
CA LYS A 250 -14.21 -5.17 -16.08
C LYS A 250 -12.68 -5.22 -16.21
N TYR A 251 -11.92 -4.71 -15.22
CA TYR A 251 -10.47 -4.75 -15.20
C TYR A 251 -9.90 -5.94 -14.43
N VAL A 252 -10.76 -6.72 -13.75
CA VAL A 252 -10.33 -7.83 -12.91
C VAL A 252 -9.80 -8.96 -13.81
N PRO A 253 -8.50 -9.32 -13.74
CA PRO A 253 -8.00 -10.46 -14.48
C PRO A 253 -8.55 -11.75 -13.86
N SER A 254 -8.69 -12.80 -14.66
CA SER A 254 -9.25 -14.08 -14.22
C SER A 254 -8.47 -14.74 -13.07
N THR A 255 -7.21 -14.38 -12.90
CA THR A 255 -6.30 -14.88 -11.85
C THR A 255 -6.37 -14.08 -10.54
N ALA A 256 -7.05 -12.92 -10.53
CA ALA A 256 -7.17 -12.08 -9.34
C ALA A 256 -8.33 -12.52 -8.44
N THR A 257 -8.14 -12.32 -7.14
CA THR A 257 -9.20 -12.42 -6.15
C THR A 257 -9.92 -11.09 -6.01
N ILE A 258 -11.25 -11.07 -6.19
CA ILE A 258 -12.05 -9.88 -5.90
C ILE A 258 -12.18 -9.73 -4.38
N THR A 259 -11.79 -8.58 -3.86
CA THR A 259 -12.07 -8.16 -2.49
C THR A 259 -12.95 -6.93 -2.49
N TYR A 260 -13.78 -6.74 -1.47
CA TYR A 260 -14.73 -5.65 -1.43
C TYR A 260 -14.67 -4.87 -0.12
N ALA A 261 -14.52 -3.55 -0.19
CA ALA A 261 -14.54 -2.67 0.96
C ALA A 261 -15.97 -2.18 1.21
N ALA A 262 -16.63 -2.77 2.21
CA ALA A 262 -18.01 -2.46 2.59
C ALA A 262 -18.05 -1.24 3.53
N PHE A 263 -17.65 -0.07 3.02
CA PHE A 263 -17.54 1.17 3.80
C PHE A 263 -18.84 1.63 4.46
N ASP A 264 -19.99 1.24 3.93
CA ASP A 264 -21.34 1.54 4.42
C ASP A 264 -22.04 0.31 5.06
N GLY A 265 -21.29 -0.79 5.23
CA GLY A 265 -21.77 -2.07 5.72
C GLY A 265 -22.48 -2.93 4.67
N LYS A 266 -22.65 -2.48 3.42
CA LYS A 266 -23.27 -3.28 2.35
C LYS A 266 -22.23 -4.22 1.74
N THR A 267 -22.48 -5.53 1.77
CA THR A 267 -21.55 -6.53 1.21
C THR A 267 -21.80 -6.77 -0.29
N CYS A 268 -20.80 -7.30 -0.97
CA CYS A 268 -20.86 -7.76 -2.35
C CYS A 268 -20.81 -9.31 -2.38
N PRO A 269 -21.82 -9.99 -2.95
CA PRO A 269 -21.82 -11.46 -3.08
C PRO A 269 -20.68 -11.98 -3.95
N ASP A 270 -20.29 -11.22 -4.97
CA ASP A 270 -19.25 -11.60 -5.93
C ASP A 270 -17.83 -11.51 -5.35
N ALA A 271 -17.69 -10.87 -4.19
CA ALA A 271 -16.40 -10.71 -3.55
C ALA A 271 -16.01 -12.00 -2.81
N TYR A 272 -14.77 -12.44 -3.03
CA TYR A 272 -14.21 -13.52 -2.24
C TYR A 272 -14.22 -13.14 -0.75
N VAL A 273 -13.80 -11.92 -0.41
CA VAL A 273 -13.83 -11.40 0.96
C VAL A 273 -14.39 -9.99 0.97
N ASN A 274 -15.36 -9.76 1.86
CA ASN A 274 -15.86 -8.44 2.23
C ASN A 274 -15.12 -7.95 3.48
N PHE A 275 -14.58 -6.74 3.42
CA PHE A 275 -14.01 -6.03 4.56
C PHE A 275 -15.05 -5.05 5.10
N ALA A 276 -15.70 -5.42 6.22
CA ALA A 276 -16.79 -4.67 6.86
C ALA A 276 -16.32 -3.51 7.75
N GLU A 277 -15.04 -3.45 7.99
CA GLU A 277 -14.32 -2.37 8.60
C GLU A 277 -13.15 -2.11 7.69
N HIS A 278 -12.81 -0.84 7.51
CA HIS A 278 -11.42 -0.54 7.28
C HIS A 278 -10.79 0.13 8.51
N HIS A 279 -11.41 1.14 9.16
CA HIS A 279 -10.76 1.85 10.28
C HIS A 279 -11.66 2.26 11.46
N GLY A 280 -11.58 1.50 12.55
CA GLY A 280 -11.45 1.91 13.96
C GLY A 280 -12.56 2.69 14.65
N LEU A 281 -13.37 3.45 13.90
CA LEU A 281 -14.18 4.53 14.47
C LEU A 281 -15.65 4.43 14.12
N VAL A 282 -15.97 3.78 12.99
CA VAL A 282 -17.34 3.44 12.63
C VAL A 282 -17.35 2.04 12.05
N ARG A 283 -17.99 1.12 12.77
CA ARG A 283 -18.29 -0.22 12.28
C ARG A 283 -19.78 -0.26 11.96
N TYR A 284 -20.11 -0.41 10.69
CA TYR A 284 -21.49 -0.53 10.28
C TYR A 284 -21.98 -1.96 10.54
N LYS A 285 -23.26 -2.08 10.94
CA LYS A 285 -23.91 -3.39 10.93
C LYS A 285 -23.95 -3.87 9.47
N THR A 286 -23.36 -5.03 9.23
CA THR A 286 -23.24 -5.58 7.88
C THR A 286 -24.60 -5.99 7.36
N ARG A 287 -24.89 -5.65 6.10
CA ARG A 287 -26.13 -5.98 5.38
C ARG A 287 -25.77 -6.62 4.04
N GLY A 288 -26.50 -7.65 3.65
CA GLY A 288 -26.24 -8.41 2.44
C GLY A 288 -25.67 -9.81 2.71
N VAL A 289 -25.23 -10.47 1.65
CA VAL A 289 -24.68 -11.83 1.65
C VAL A 289 -23.20 -11.83 1.26
N GLY A 290 -22.50 -12.92 1.55
CA GLY A 290 -21.08 -13.10 1.24
C GLY A 290 -20.20 -13.23 2.48
N PHE A 291 -18.97 -13.72 2.28
CA PHE A 291 -18.03 -13.90 3.37
C PHE A 291 -17.47 -12.56 3.85
N ILE A 292 -17.49 -12.34 5.16
CA ILE A 292 -16.99 -11.13 5.80
C ILE A 292 -15.73 -11.48 6.58
N CYS A 293 -14.63 -10.77 6.34
CA CYS A 293 -13.40 -10.94 7.09
C CYS A 293 -13.68 -10.74 8.59
N PRO A 294 -13.47 -11.76 9.44
CA PRO A 294 -13.82 -11.69 10.86
C PRO A 294 -13.09 -10.57 11.60
N SER A 295 -11.84 -10.29 11.22
CA SER A 295 -11.03 -9.18 11.77
C SER A 295 -11.57 -7.79 11.48
N THR A 296 -12.56 -7.69 10.60
CA THR A 296 -13.23 -6.44 10.21
C THR A 296 -14.71 -6.43 10.60
N ARG A 297 -15.20 -7.48 11.28
CA ARG A 297 -16.61 -7.61 11.65
C ARG A 297 -16.90 -6.85 12.94
N PHE A 298 -18.11 -6.26 13.04
CA PHE A 298 -18.61 -5.69 14.29
C PHE A 298 -18.62 -6.74 15.42
N GLY A 299 -18.17 -6.36 16.62
CA GLY A 299 -18.20 -7.24 17.81
C GLY A 299 -17.12 -8.32 17.87
N ARG A 300 -16.15 -8.35 16.95
CA ARG A 300 -14.99 -9.26 16.99
C ARG A 300 -13.70 -8.51 17.35
N PRO A 301 -12.70 -9.21 17.93
CA PRO A 301 -11.37 -8.66 18.17
C PRO A 301 -10.73 -8.13 16.88
N HIS A 302 -9.93 -7.07 16.97
CA HIS A 302 -9.11 -6.65 15.85
C HIS A 302 -7.89 -7.57 15.72
N GLY A 303 -7.51 -7.87 14.48
CA GLY A 303 -6.28 -8.62 14.17
C GLY A 303 -6.54 -10.01 13.62
N CYS A 304 -5.73 -10.39 12.64
CA CYS A 304 -5.83 -11.67 11.96
C CYS A 304 -5.58 -12.83 12.95
N ASP A 305 -4.57 -12.70 13.79
CA ASP A 305 -4.12 -13.76 14.72
C ASP A 305 -5.16 -14.08 15.80
N ALA A 306 -5.91 -13.08 16.27
CA ALA A 306 -7.00 -13.26 17.22
C ALA A 306 -8.23 -13.94 16.59
N ASN A 307 -8.45 -13.75 15.28
CA ASN A 307 -9.64 -14.26 14.60
C ASN A 307 -9.43 -15.62 13.93
N ARG A 308 -8.18 -16.02 13.66
CA ARG A 308 -7.81 -17.36 13.15
C ARG A 308 -8.65 -17.82 11.95
N CYS A 309 -8.91 -16.89 11.03
CA CYS A 309 -9.75 -17.11 9.86
C CYS A 309 -9.15 -18.19 8.93
N ASP A 310 -9.89 -19.26 8.67
CA ASP A 310 -9.53 -20.38 7.78
C ASP A 310 -9.14 -19.98 6.35
N ARG A 311 -9.64 -18.85 5.85
CA ARG A 311 -9.26 -18.32 4.52
C ARG A 311 -7.87 -17.70 4.47
N CYS A 312 -7.40 -17.17 5.59
CA CYS A 312 -6.09 -16.51 5.69
C CYS A 312 -5.06 -17.36 6.43
N PHE A 313 -5.52 -18.34 7.22
CA PHE A 313 -4.74 -19.24 8.04
C PHE A 313 -5.22 -20.66 7.73
N ALA A 314 -4.36 -21.49 7.15
CA ALA A 314 -4.65 -22.92 7.12
C ALA A 314 -4.40 -23.49 8.52
N GLU A 315 -5.35 -24.23 9.08
CA GLU A 315 -5.06 -25.09 10.22
C GLU A 315 -3.98 -26.10 9.81
N PRO A 316 -3.00 -26.42 10.68
CA PRO A 316 -2.09 -27.52 10.41
C PRO A 316 -2.94 -28.78 10.18
N LYS A 317 -2.76 -29.46 9.02
CA LYS A 317 -3.45 -30.73 8.77
C LYS A 317 -3.21 -31.66 9.97
N LYS A 318 -4.25 -31.93 10.76
CA LYS A 318 -4.17 -32.87 11.87
C LYS A 318 -3.92 -34.26 11.25
N GLY A 319 -2.74 -34.83 11.48
CA GLY A 319 -2.48 -36.24 11.18
C GLY A 319 -1.60 -36.53 9.97
N GLY A 320 -0.32 -36.18 10.09
CA GLY A 320 0.76 -36.93 9.45
C GLY A 320 1.84 -37.15 10.49
N ARG A 321 1.62 -38.09 11.42
CA ARG A 321 2.74 -38.63 12.21
C ARG A 321 3.75 -39.19 11.19
N ARG A 322 4.94 -38.59 11.13
CA ARG A 322 6.12 -39.31 10.66
C ARG A 322 6.62 -40.17 11.80
#